data_AF-A0A4Q3YJA6-F1
#
_entry.id   AF-A0A4Q3YJA6-F1
#
_cell.length_a   1.000
_cell.length_b   1.000
_cell.length_c   1.000
_cell.angle_alpha   90.00
_cell.angle_beta   90.00
_cell.angle_gamma   90.00
#
_symmetry.space_group_name_H-M   'P 1'
#
loop_
_entity.id
_entity.type
_entity.pdbx_description
1 polymer ?
#
loop_
_entity_poly.entity_id
_entity_poly.type
_entity_poly.pdbx_seq_one_letter_code
_entity_poly.pdbx_strand_id
1 'polypeptide(L)'
;GLLFIVPGFEDTLRVNGRASLVTDPSILERLAVEERVPKLAILVNVKEVFMHCAKAFRRSHLWDPEHFQDRSGMPSLAKIVLDQTTGAPPDEREMRRIDDELEDDYKKSMY
;
A
#
# COMPACT_ATOMS: atom_id res chain seq x y z
N GLY A 1 4.88 13.35 0.37
CA GLY A 1 3.89 13.62 1.44
C GLY A 1 3.20 12.33 1.78
N LEU A 2 2.80 12.16 3.02
CA LEU A 2 2.01 11.02 3.48
C LEU A 2 0.53 11.41 3.46
N LEU A 3 -0.32 10.50 3.02
CA LEU A 3 -1.76 10.64 3.07
C LEU A 3 -2.30 9.53 3.96
N PHE A 4 -2.97 9.92 5.05
CA PHE A 4 -3.60 8.99 5.97
C PHE A 4 -5.09 8.93 5.67
N ILE A 5 -5.56 7.70 5.58
CA ILE A 5 -6.89 7.32 5.17
C ILE A 5 -7.36 6.23 6.14
N VAL A 6 -8.56 6.37 6.69
CA VAL A 6 -9.15 5.36 7.58
C VAL A 6 -10.42 4.83 6.90
N PRO A 7 -10.59 3.51 6.73
CA PRO A 7 -11.81 2.93 6.17
C PRO A 7 -13.05 3.43 6.91
N GLY A 8 -14.06 3.87 6.16
CA GLY A 8 -15.30 4.45 6.68
C GLY A 8 -15.21 5.93 7.06
N PHE A 9 -14.01 6.53 7.11
CA PHE A 9 -13.84 7.97 7.30
C PHE A 9 -13.55 8.62 5.95
N GLU A 10 -14.31 9.65 5.62
CA GLU A 10 -14.24 10.29 4.30
C GLU A 10 -13.27 11.47 4.27
N ASP A 11 -12.96 12.07 5.42
CA ASP A 11 -11.93 13.08 5.55
C ASP A 11 -10.54 12.44 5.59
N THR A 12 -9.53 13.14 5.09
CA THR A 12 -8.15 12.64 5.03
C THR A 12 -7.16 13.61 5.68
N LEU A 13 -6.08 13.07 6.23
CA LEU A 13 -4.98 13.84 6.80
C LEU A 13 -3.77 13.75 5.87
N ARG A 14 -3.31 14.90 5.37
CA ARG A 14 -2.08 15.00 4.58
C ARG A 14 -0.97 15.57 5.43
N VAL A 15 0.16 14.87 5.47
CA VAL A 15 1.39 15.31 6.14
C VAL A 15 2.46 15.53 5.08
N ASN A 16 2.94 16.77 4.95
CA ASN A 16 4.07 17.07 4.07
C ASN A 16 5.30 17.42 4.91
N GLY A 17 6.47 17.02 4.42
CA GLY A 17 7.73 17.16 5.14
C GLY A 17 8.90 16.67 4.31
N ARG A 18 10.10 16.75 4.89
CA ARG A 18 11.32 16.20 4.29
C ARG A 18 11.57 14.80 4.84
N ALA A 19 11.67 13.83 3.94
CA ALA A 19 12.06 12.46 4.29
C ALA A 19 13.59 12.30 4.26
N SER A 20 14.12 11.54 5.20
CA SER A 20 15.53 11.11 5.24
C SER A 20 15.60 9.65 5.72
N LEU A 21 16.56 8.91 5.19
CA LEU A 21 16.85 7.56 5.66
C LEU A 21 17.73 7.62 6.91
N VAL A 22 17.40 6.82 7.92
CA VAL A 22 18.17 6.74 9.17
C VAL A 22 18.39 5.29 9.58
N THR A 23 19.55 5.04 10.19
CA THR A 23 19.96 3.73 10.74
C THR A 23 20.37 3.85 12.21
N ASP A 24 19.92 4.91 12.89
CA ASP A 24 20.23 5.15 14.31
C ASP A 24 19.61 4.04 15.17
N PRO A 25 20.41 3.27 15.94
CA PRO A 25 19.90 2.16 16.73
C PRO A 25 18.77 2.56 17.70
N SER A 26 18.86 3.74 18.32
CA SER A 26 17.86 4.20 19.29
C SER A 26 16.50 4.53 18.66
N ILE A 27 16.49 4.90 17.37
CA ILE A 27 15.27 5.08 16.60
C ILE A 27 14.75 3.72 16.15
N LEU A 28 15.63 2.86 15.61
CA LEU A 28 15.24 1.55 15.07
C LEU A 28 14.65 0.63 16.14
N GLU A 29 15.22 0.62 17.35
CA GLU A 29 14.71 -0.19 18.47
C GLU A 29 13.26 0.16 18.83
N ARG A 30 12.85 1.43 18.70
CA ARG A 30 11.47 1.87 18.96
C ARG A 30 10.48 1.43 17.89
N LEU A 31 10.98 0.99 16.74
CA LEU A 31 10.19 0.54 15.59
C LEU A 31 10.16 -1.00 15.49
N ALA A 32 10.62 -1.70 16.52
CA ALA A 32 10.61 -3.16 16.55
C ALA A 32 9.17 -3.70 16.54
N VAL A 33 8.94 -4.73 15.71
CA VAL A 33 7.68 -5.48 15.66
C VAL A 33 8.03 -6.95 15.88
N GLU A 34 7.37 -7.60 16.83
CA GLU A 34 7.60 -9.02 17.17
C GLU A 34 9.10 -9.35 17.33
N GLU A 35 9.81 -8.54 18.12
CA GLU A 35 11.25 -8.64 18.39
C GLU A 35 12.18 -8.38 17.19
N ARG A 36 11.65 -8.09 16.00
CA ARG A 36 12.42 -7.77 14.80
C ARG A 36 12.66 -6.27 14.69
N VAL A 37 13.90 -5.84 14.92
CA VAL A 37 14.34 -4.46 14.70
C VAL A 37 14.57 -4.22 13.20
N PRO A 38 13.97 -3.18 12.59
CA PRO A 38 14.20 -2.87 11.18
C PRO A 38 15.65 -2.41 10.93
N LYS A 39 16.18 -2.68 9.73
CA LYS A 39 17.55 -2.27 9.34
C LYS A 39 17.66 -0.78 8.95
N LEU A 40 16.53 -0.16 8.63
CA LEU A 40 16.43 1.17 8.05
C LEU A 40 15.07 1.77 8.42
N ALA A 41 15.04 3.06 8.71
CA ALA A 41 13.80 3.80 8.88
C ALA A 41 13.76 5.05 7.99
N ILE A 42 12.53 5.48 7.67
CA ILE A 42 12.27 6.76 7.01
C ILE A 42 11.86 7.76 8.09
N LEU A 43 12.72 8.73 8.38
CA LEU A 43 12.40 9.86 9.25
C LEU A 43 11.74 10.96 8.42
N VAL A 44 10.55 11.38 8.82
CA VAL A 44 9.83 12.49 8.16
C VAL A 44 9.84 13.71 9.06
N ASN A 45 10.62 14.73 8.69
CA ASN A 45 10.58 16.04 9.31
C ASN A 45 9.35 16.80 8.78
N VAL A 46 8.28 16.81 9.56
CA VAL A 46 7.00 17.42 9.18
C VAL A 46 7.14 18.93 9.04
N LYS A 47 6.69 19.46 7.90
CA LYS A 47 6.65 20.90 7.60
C LYS A 47 5.23 21.46 7.77
N GLU A 48 4.23 20.70 7.36
CA GLU A 48 2.84 21.14 7.34
C GLU A 48 1.90 19.93 7.37
N VAL A 49 0.71 20.15 7.92
CA VAL A 49 -0.33 19.15 8.07
C VAL A 49 -1.67 19.76 7.68
N PHE A 50 -2.42 19.07 6.82
CA PHE A 50 -3.72 19.53 6.36
C PHE A 50 -4.77 18.44 6.55
N MET A 51 -5.94 18.84 7.04
CA MET A 51 -7.16 18.07 6.90
C MET A 51 -7.80 18.42 5.57
N HIS A 52 -8.14 17.42 4.77
CA HIS A 52 -8.89 17.61 3.53
C HIS A 52 -10.33 17.11 3.72
N CYS A 53 -11.28 17.90 3.22
CA CYS A 53 -12.69 17.59 3.30
C CYS A 53 -13.06 16.34 2.50
N ALA A 54 -14.10 15.66 2.96
CA ALA A 54 -14.70 14.45 2.39
C ALA A 54 -15.16 14.48 0.92
N LYS A 55 -15.12 15.63 0.21
CA LYS A 55 -15.74 15.79 -1.11
C LYS A 55 -15.28 14.76 -2.15
N ALA A 56 -13.98 14.47 -2.21
CA ALA A 56 -13.43 13.52 -3.18
C ALA A 56 -13.90 12.09 -2.88
N PHE A 57 -13.83 11.69 -1.61
CA PHE A 57 -14.15 10.34 -1.14
C PHE A 57 -15.65 10.04 -1.23
N ARG A 58 -16.50 11.04 -0.93
CA ARG A 58 -17.95 10.97 -1.14
C ARG A 58 -18.29 10.78 -2.61
N ARG A 59 -17.73 11.62 -3.49
CA ARG A 59 -18.01 11.56 -4.93
C ARG A 59 -17.52 10.27 -5.59
N SER A 60 -16.47 9.65 -5.06
CA SER A 60 -15.96 8.37 -5.56
C SER A 60 -16.63 7.17 -4.92
N HIS A 61 -17.51 7.37 -3.93
CA HIS A 61 -18.13 6.28 -3.17
C HIS A 61 -17.08 5.33 -2.56
N LEU A 62 -15.93 5.86 -2.11
CA LEU A 62 -14.74 5.04 -1.80
C LEU A 62 -15.00 3.98 -0.74
N TRP A 63 -15.92 4.25 0.20
CA TRP A 63 -16.25 3.38 1.31
C TRP A 63 -17.64 2.76 1.24
N ASP A 64 -18.34 2.96 0.13
CA ASP A 64 -19.67 2.41 -0.07
C ASP A 64 -19.55 1.00 -0.68
N PRO A 65 -19.90 -0.06 0.08
CA PRO A 65 -19.78 -1.43 -0.42
C PRO A 65 -20.61 -1.71 -1.68
N GLU A 66 -21.71 -0.97 -1.89
CA GLU A 66 -22.55 -1.12 -3.09
C GLU A 66 -21.85 -0.63 -4.36
N HIS A 67 -20.81 0.21 -4.21
CA HIS A 67 -20.04 0.80 -5.30
C HIS A 67 -18.67 0.15 -5.50
N PHE A 68 -18.33 -0.85 -4.69
CA PHE A 68 -17.06 -1.57 -4.84
C PHE A 68 -17.05 -2.36 -6.15
N GLN A 69 -15.92 -2.26 -6.85
CA GLN A 69 -15.74 -2.99 -8.10
C GLN A 69 -15.59 -4.48 -7.80
N ASP A 70 -16.24 -5.32 -8.62
CA ASP A 70 -16.02 -6.75 -8.55
C ASP A 70 -14.56 -7.06 -8.90
N ARG A 71 -13.81 -7.56 -7.91
CA ARG A 71 -12.39 -7.88 -8.08
C ARG A 71 -12.16 -8.91 -9.18
N SER A 72 -13.11 -9.81 -9.42
CA SER A 72 -13.02 -10.83 -10.48
C SER A 72 -13.07 -10.24 -11.89
N GLY A 73 -13.65 -9.03 -12.05
CA GLY A 73 -13.67 -8.29 -13.30
C GLY A 73 -12.40 -7.45 -13.56
N MET A 74 -11.47 -7.37 -12.60
CA MET A 74 -10.24 -6.60 -12.72
C MET A 74 -9.03 -7.51 -12.96
N PRO A 75 -8.00 -7.07 -13.72
CA PRO A 75 -6.80 -7.87 -13.94
C PRO A 75 -6.08 -8.17 -12.60
N SER A 76 -5.36 -9.30 -12.55
CA SER A 76 -4.49 -9.61 -11.42
C SER A 76 -3.32 -8.63 -11.33
N LEU A 77 -2.66 -8.57 -10.16
CA LEU A 77 -1.47 -7.71 -10.01
C LEU A 77 -0.37 -8.14 -10.98
N ALA A 78 -0.15 -9.46 -11.13
CA ALA A 78 0.80 -9.97 -12.11
C ALA A 78 0.41 -9.46 -13.49
N LYS A 79 -0.85 -9.65 -13.93
CA LYS A 79 -1.30 -9.16 -15.23
C LYS A 79 -1.08 -7.66 -15.45
N ILE A 80 -1.35 -6.81 -14.46
CA ILE A 80 -1.11 -5.35 -14.57
C ILE A 80 0.37 -5.05 -14.80
N VAL A 81 1.26 -5.68 -14.02
CA VAL A 81 2.72 -5.50 -14.16
C VAL A 81 3.20 -6.06 -15.51
N LEU A 82 2.67 -7.20 -15.94
CA LEU A 82 2.98 -7.81 -17.22
C LEU A 82 2.58 -6.91 -18.40
N ASP A 83 1.38 -6.33 -18.37
CA ASP A 83 0.93 -5.41 -19.43
C ASP A 83 1.81 -4.13 -19.51
N GLN A 84 2.57 -3.83 -18.46
CA GLN A 84 3.48 -2.67 -18.37
C GLN A 84 4.97 -3.04 -18.57
N THR A 85 5.30 -4.32 -18.72
CA THR A 85 6.69 -4.80 -18.80
C THR A 85 6.86 -5.81 -19.95
N THR A 86 8.11 -6.04 -20.39
CA THR A 86 8.39 -6.98 -21.49
C THR A 86 8.70 -8.40 -21.01
N GLY A 87 8.59 -8.68 -19.71
CA GLY A 87 8.99 -9.95 -19.09
C GLY A 87 7.87 -10.98 -18.93
N ALA A 88 6.71 -10.74 -19.52
CA ALA A 88 5.50 -11.54 -19.32
C ALA A 88 5.53 -12.91 -20.01
N PRO A 89 5.22 -14.00 -19.29
CA PRO A 89 4.89 -15.25 -19.96
C PRO A 89 3.58 -15.08 -20.77
N PRO A 90 3.54 -15.50 -22.03
CA PRO A 90 2.33 -15.38 -22.86
C PRO A 90 1.25 -16.41 -22.50
N ASP A 91 1.58 -17.41 -21.67
CA ASP A 91 0.68 -18.51 -21.31
C ASP A 91 -0.21 -18.18 -20.11
N GLU A 92 -1.52 -18.38 -20.27
CA GLU A 92 -2.51 -18.10 -19.21
C GLU A 92 -2.39 -19.01 -17.98
N ARG A 93 -1.90 -20.24 -18.14
CA ARG A 93 -1.74 -21.16 -17.00
C ARG A 93 -0.55 -20.76 -16.16
N GLU A 94 0.53 -20.35 -16.82
CA GLU A 94 1.70 -19.78 -16.17
C GLU A 94 1.34 -18.49 -15.40
N MET A 95 0.50 -17.61 -15.99
CA MET A 95 -0.02 -16.43 -15.28
C MET A 95 -0.80 -16.78 -14.00
N ARG A 96 -1.73 -17.74 -14.06
CA ARG A 96 -2.49 -18.16 -12.87
C ARG A 96 -1.60 -18.72 -11.78
N ARG A 97 -0.58 -19.49 -12.16
CA ARG A 97 0.38 -20.05 -11.21
C ARG A 97 1.14 -18.95 -10.48
N ILE A 98 1.58 -17.90 -11.20
CA ILE A 98 2.25 -16.75 -10.59
C ILE A 98 1.32 -16.04 -9.61
N ASP A 99 0.06 -15.83 -9.98
CA ASP A 99 -0.93 -15.20 -9.09
C ASP A 99 -1.18 -16.04 -7.81
N ASP A 100 -1.32 -17.35 -7.94
CA ASP A 100 -1.51 -18.26 -6.79
C ASP A 100 -0.29 -18.28 -5.87
N GLU A 101 0.93 -18.34 -6.44
CA GLU A 101 2.19 -18.30 -5.68
C GLU A 101 2.34 -16.97 -4.92
N LEU A 102 1.98 -15.84 -5.53
CA LEU A 102 1.98 -14.53 -4.88
C LEU A 102 1.01 -14.46 -3.69
N GLU A 103 -0.21 -14.98 -3.83
CA GLU A 103 -1.20 -15.02 -2.75
C GLU A 103 -0.74 -15.87 -1.56
N ASP A 104 -0.09 -17.00 -1.82
CA ASP A 104 0.45 -17.85 -0.77
C ASP A 104 1.63 -17.20 -0.05
N ASP A 105 2.47 -16.44 -0.75
CA ASP A 105 3.57 -15.69 -0.17
C ASP A 105 3.07 -14.51 0.69
N TYR A 106 2.01 -13.82 0.28
CA TYR A 106 1.36 -12.80 1.12
C TYR A 106 0.90 -13.39 2.46
N LYS A 107 0.24 -14.55 2.46
CA LYS A 107 -0.22 -15.20 3.71
C LYS A 107 0.92 -15.57 4.64
N LYS A 108 2.08 -15.97 4.10
CA LYS A 108 3.25 -16.39 4.90
C LYS A 108 4.07 -15.21 5.42
N SER A 109 4.05 -14.06 4.74
CA SER A 109 4.92 -12.91 5.03
C SER A 109 4.21 -11.74 5.71
N MET A 110 2.90 -11.85 5.95
CA MET A 110 2.10 -10.78 6.56
C MET A 110 2.51 -10.50 8.03
N TYR A 111 3.22 -11.44 8.68
CA TYR A 111 3.73 -11.36 10.06
C TYR A 111 5.12 -12.03 10.19
#